data_AF-A0A147J5M9-F1
#
_entry.id   AF-A0A147J5M9-F1
#
_cell.length_a   1.000
_cell.length_b   1.000
_cell.length_c   1.000
_cell.angle_alpha   90.00
_cell.angle_beta   90.00
_cell.angle_gamma   90.00
#
_symmetry.space_group_name_H-M   'P 1'
#
loop_
_entity.id
_entity.type
_entity.pdbx_description
1 polymer ?
#
loop_
_entity_poly.entity_id
_entity_poly.type
_entity_poly.pdbx_seq_one_letter_code
_entity_poly.pdbx_strand_id
1 'polypeptide(L)'
;MAVIIGAHGITGEVRLKVFADDLSDYRSFNDGALTLKSARDGSNGVIARFAEVTDRNAAEALRGTELTVPRSALPPLEEGEYYHADIIGLSAVASDGEELGHVALIENFGAGDVLEIERPDGRRFMVPMNAQAVPEWDQNRLIVDRAFIA
;
A
#
# COMPACT_ATOMS: atom_id res chain seq x y z
N MET A 1 -6.36 -3.27 3.50
CA MET A 1 -7.30 -2.31 4.13
C MET A 1 -8.74 -2.81 4.00
N ALA A 2 -9.74 -2.18 4.61
CA ALA A 2 -11.14 -2.66 4.57
C ALA A 2 -12.16 -1.50 4.61
N VAL A 3 -13.42 -1.77 4.26
CA VAL A 3 -14.52 -0.78 4.34
C VAL A 3 -15.69 -1.37 5.13
N ILE A 4 -16.30 -0.55 6.00
CA ILE A 4 -17.53 -0.91 6.69
C ILE A 4 -18.71 -0.80 5.71
N ILE A 5 -19.36 -1.92 5.43
CA ILE A 5 -20.47 -2.01 4.46
C ILE A 5 -21.85 -2.14 5.10
N GLY A 6 -21.96 -1.94 6.42
CA GLY A 6 -23.23 -1.85 7.15
C GLY A 6 -23.22 -2.63 8.46
N ALA A 7 -24.30 -2.49 9.23
CA ALA A 7 -24.43 -3.17 10.51
C ALA A 7 -24.70 -4.69 10.37
N HIS A 8 -24.38 -5.41 11.44
CA HIS A 8 -24.72 -6.81 11.64
C HIS A 8 -25.35 -6.98 13.03
N GLY A 9 -26.58 -7.51 13.07
CA GLY A 9 -27.31 -7.68 14.33
C GLY A 9 -27.66 -6.36 15.02
N ILE A 10 -27.77 -6.40 16.36
CA ILE A 10 -28.14 -5.23 17.18
C ILE A 10 -27.06 -4.81 18.18
N THR A 11 -26.03 -5.63 18.37
CA THR A 11 -25.00 -5.47 19.41
C THR A 11 -23.77 -4.67 18.96
N GLY A 12 -23.90 -3.90 17.88
CA GLY A 12 -22.82 -3.07 17.34
C GLY A 12 -21.80 -3.80 16.47
N GLU A 13 -22.09 -5.03 16.04
CA GLU A 13 -21.24 -5.66 15.02
C GLU A 13 -21.43 -4.99 13.65
N VAL A 14 -20.38 -4.95 12.86
CA VAL A 14 -20.38 -4.42 11.50
C VAL A 14 -19.95 -5.49 10.51
N ARG A 15 -20.34 -5.33 9.26
CA ARG A 15 -19.85 -6.13 8.15
C ARG A 15 -18.79 -5.35 7.39
N LEU A 16 -17.70 -6.01 7.06
CA LEU A 16 -16.55 -5.46 6.36
C LEU A 16 -16.40 -6.10 4.98
N LYS A 17 -16.05 -5.27 4.00
CA LYS A 17 -15.40 -5.72 2.77
C LYS A 17 -13.90 -5.53 2.96
N VAL A 18 -13.14 -6.63 2.98
CA VAL A 18 -11.70 -6.63 3.26
C VAL A 18 -10.91 -6.73 1.96
N PHE A 19 -9.85 -5.96 1.87
CA PHE A 19 -8.88 -5.92 0.76
C PHE A 19 -7.45 -6.26 1.24
N ALA A 20 -7.19 -6.31 2.55
CA ALA A 20 -5.93 -6.81 3.09
C ALA A 20 -5.93 -8.34 3.13
N ASP A 21 -4.74 -8.92 3.14
CA ASP A 21 -4.56 -10.37 3.28
C ASP A 21 -5.07 -10.87 4.64
N ASP A 22 -4.70 -10.19 5.73
CA ASP A 22 -5.29 -10.41 7.05
C ASP A 22 -5.60 -9.09 7.79
N LEU A 23 -6.80 -9.01 8.35
CA LEU A 23 -7.22 -7.88 9.18
C LEU A 23 -6.77 -8.05 10.64
N SER A 24 -6.47 -9.28 11.06
CA SER A 24 -6.16 -9.67 12.44
C SER A 24 -4.82 -9.12 12.93
N ASP A 25 -3.91 -8.81 12.00
CA ASP A 25 -2.63 -8.14 12.27
C ASP A 25 -2.79 -6.74 12.86
N TYR A 26 -3.97 -6.12 12.67
CA TYR A 26 -4.24 -4.74 13.06
C TYR A 26 -5.32 -4.67 14.14
N ARG A 27 -4.98 -4.04 15.27
CA ARG A 27 -5.90 -3.85 16.40
C ARG A 27 -6.55 -2.47 16.44
N SER A 28 -5.99 -1.48 15.75
CA SER A 28 -6.41 -0.09 15.82
C SER A 28 -6.43 0.52 14.42
N PHE A 29 -7.51 1.24 14.11
CA PHE A 29 -7.76 1.85 12.81
C PHE A 29 -8.09 3.33 12.97
N ASN A 30 -7.89 4.09 11.88
CA ASN A 30 -8.24 5.51 11.77
C ASN A 30 -7.69 6.33 12.95
N ASP A 31 -6.37 6.26 13.16
CA ASP A 31 -5.64 6.98 14.21
C ASP A 31 -6.14 6.71 15.64
N GLY A 32 -6.63 5.50 15.90
CA GLY A 32 -7.11 5.11 17.23
C GLY A 32 -8.60 5.27 17.44
N ALA A 33 -9.35 5.76 16.45
CA ALA A 33 -10.79 5.95 16.57
C ALA A 33 -11.58 4.63 16.67
N LEU A 34 -11.05 3.54 16.12
CA LEU A 34 -11.70 2.23 16.11
C LEU A 34 -10.74 1.12 16.56
N THR A 35 -11.11 0.43 17.63
CA THR A 35 -10.32 -0.68 18.20
C THR A 35 -11.00 -2.02 17.92
N LEU A 36 -10.38 -2.85 17.09
CA LEU A 36 -10.90 -4.16 16.71
C LEU A 36 -10.82 -5.13 17.90
N LYS A 37 -11.98 -5.65 18.31
CA LYS A 37 -12.13 -6.64 19.39
C LYS A 37 -12.17 -8.06 18.87
N SER A 38 -12.87 -8.29 17.75
CA SER A 38 -12.95 -9.58 17.10
C SER A 38 -13.35 -9.42 15.65
N ALA A 39 -12.86 -10.31 14.80
CA ALA A 39 -13.28 -10.46 13.42
C ALA A 39 -13.52 -11.95 13.14
N ARG A 40 -14.53 -12.26 12.34
CA ARG A 40 -14.82 -13.63 11.89
C ARG A 40 -15.38 -13.62 10.48
N ASP A 41 -15.15 -14.70 9.74
CA ASP A 41 -15.76 -14.86 8.43
C ASP A 41 -17.28 -14.97 8.54
N GLY A 42 -17.96 -14.28 7.64
CA GLY A 42 -19.40 -14.32 7.45
C GLY A 42 -19.73 -14.59 5.99
N SER A 43 -20.98 -14.95 5.74
CA SER A 43 -21.46 -15.32 4.39
C SER A 43 -21.32 -14.24 3.32
N ASN A 44 -21.24 -12.96 3.72
CA ASN A 44 -21.15 -11.80 2.83
C ASN A 44 -20.00 -10.86 3.22
N GLY A 45 -18.87 -11.41 3.65
CA GLY A 45 -17.71 -10.67 4.13
C GLY A 45 -17.50 -10.83 5.65
N VAL A 46 -16.48 -10.16 6.17
CA VAL A 46 -16.04 -10.32 7.56
C VAL A 46 -17.00 -9.60 8.51
N ILE A 47 -17.38 -10.26 9.60
CA ILE A 47 -18.12 -9.65 10.70
C ILE A 47 -17.13 -9.22 11.77
N ALA A 48 -17.11 -7.92 12.08
CA ALA A 48 -16.19 -7.34 13.04
C ALA A 48 -16.91 -6.65 14.19
N ARG A 49 -16.24 -6.60 15.35
CA ARG A 49 -16.67 -5.84 16.52
C ARG A 49 -15.60 -4.85 16.89
N PHE A 50 -16.01 -3.60 17.06
CA PHE A 50 -15.16 -2.52 17.58
C PHE A 50 -15.54 -2.20 19.02
N ALA A 51 -14.59 -1.71 19.82
CA ALA A 51 -14.85 -1.38 21.22
C ALA A 51 -15.82 -0.21 21.38
N GLU A 52 -15.74 0.73 20.43
CA GLU A 52 -16.43 2.01 20.39
C GLU A 52 -17.85 1.87 19.80
N VAL A 53 -18.15 0.74 19.15
CA VAL A 53 -19.44 0.47 18.49
C VAL A 53 -20.21 -0.55 19.32
N THR A 54 -21.19 -0.07 20.08
CA THR A 54 -21.90 -0.89 21.07
C THR A 54 -23.34 -1.22 20.69
N ASP A 55 -23.89 -0.56 19.68
CA ASP A 55 -25.26 -0.77 19.20
C ASP A 55 -25.38 -0.65 17.67
N ARG A 56 -26.55 -1.03 17.16
CA ARG A 56 -26.84 -0.99 15.71
C ARG A 56 -26.74 0.40 15.11
N ASN A 57 -27.18 1.44 15.82
CA ASN A 57 -27.23 2.79 15.28
C ASN A 57 -25.81 3.33 15.06
N ALA A 58 -24.91 3.09 16.02
CA ALA A 58 -23.50 3.39 15.87
C ALA A 58 -22.86 2.61 14.71
N ALA A 59 -23.21 1.33 14.56
CA ALA A 59 -22.71 0.50 13.47
C ALA A 59 -23.17 0.99 12.08
N GLU A 60 -24.45 1.37 11.93
CA GLU A 60 -24.98 1.92 10.67
C GLU A 60 -24.38 3.30 10.34
N ALA A 61 -24.12 4.13 11.34
CA ALA A 61 -23.50 5.44 11.15
C ALA A 61 -22.08 5.36 10.56
N LEU A 62 -21.40 4.22 10.73
CA LEU A 62 -20.08 3.97 10.17
C LEU A 62 -20.11 3.34 8.77
N ARG A 63 -21.28 3.15 8.17
CA ARG A 63 -21.38 2.62 6.80
C ARG A 63 -20.64 3.54 5.82
N GLY A 64 -19.74 2.95 5.04
CA GLY A 64 -18.90 3.65 4.07
C GLY A 64 -17.54 4.07 4.62
N THR A 65 -17.30 3.96 5.93
CA THR A 65 -16.01 4.31 6.52
C THR A 65 -14.92 3.33 6.08
N GLU A 66 -13.85 3.88 5.51
CA GLU A 66 -12.61 3.17 5.21
C GLU A 66 -11.77 2.97 6.47
N LEU A 67 -11.34 1.72 6.70
CA LEU A 67 -10.45 1.34 7.78
C LEU A 67 -9.01 1.42 7.31
N THR A 68 -8.29 2.39 7.84
CA THR A 68 -6.89 2.67 7.52
C THR A 68 -5.99 2.48 8.74
N VAL A 69 -4.71 2.22 8.50
CA VAL A 69 -3.66 2.15 9.53
C VAL A 69 -2.50 3.05 9.11
N PRO A 70 -1.71 3.57 10.07
CA PRO A 70 -0.51 4.31 9.75
C PRO A 70 0.45 3.45 8.93
N ARG A 71 1.18 4.06 7.99
CA ARG A 71 2.23 3.38 7.21
C ARG A 71 3.27 2.71 8.10
N SER A 72 3.59 3.32 9.25
CA SER A 72 4.51 2.77 10.25
C SER A 72 4.01 1.52 10.98
N ALA A 73 2.72 1.16 10.84
CA ALA A 73 2.14 -0.04 11.41
C ALA A 73 2.13 -1.21 10.41
N LEU A 74 2.52 -0.98 9.14
CA LEU A 74 2.70 -2.05 8.18
C LEU A 74 3.89 -2.92 8.61
N PRO A 75 3.84 -4.24 8.37
CA PRO A 75 4.98 -5.11 8.64
C PRO A 75 6.24 -4.58 7.93
N PRO A 76 7.43 -4.77 8.54
CA PRO A 76 8.67 -4.38 7.87
C PRO A 76 8.77 -5.13 6.55
N LEU A 77 9.18 -4.40 5.51
CA LEU A 77 9.45 -4.96 4.19
C LEU A 77 10.60 -5.96 4.29
N GLU A 78 10.48 -7.10 3.60
CA GLU A 78 11.60 -8.01 3.41
C GLU A 78 12.68 -7.36 2.53
N GLU A 79 13.87 -7.97 2.50
CA GLU A 79 14.98 -7.46 1.68
C GLU A 79 14.59 -7.49 0.20
N GLY A 80 14.56 -6.30 -0.43
CA GLY A 80 14.15 -6.13 -1.81
C GLY A 80 12.66 -5.85 -2.02
N GLU A 81 11.86 -5.82 -0.96
CA GLU A 81 10.48 -5.34 -1.03
C GLU A 81 10.41 -3.82 -0.93
N TYR A 82 9.48 -3.22 -1.66
CA TYR A 82 9.21 -1.79 -1.69
C TYR A 82 7.76 -1.56 -2.08
N TYR A 83 7.22 -0.42 -1.67
CA TYR A 83 5.92 0.01 -2.17
C TYR A 83 6.12 0.83 -3.45
N HIS A 84 5.33 0.55 -4.49
CA HIS A 84 5.37 1.34 -5.72
C HIS A 84 5.16 2.84 -5.46
N ALA A 85 4.33 3.19 -4.49
CA ALA A 85 4.08 4.57 -4.09
C ALA A 85 5.31 5.29 -3.52
N ASP A 86 6.32 4.56 -3.03
CA ASP A 86 7.57 5.16 -2.55
C ASP A 86 8.56 5.39 -3.70
N ILE A 87 8.43 4.63 -4.79
CA ILE A 87 9.39 4.63 -5.91
C ILE A 87 8.92 5.55 -7.03
N ILE A 88 7.61 5.58 -7.32
CA ILE A 88 7.03 6.47 -8.33
C ILE A 88 7.27 7.93 -7.90
N GLY A 89 7.85 8.73 -8.81
CA GLY A 89 8.20 10.12 -8.59
C GLY A 89 9.63 10.35 -8.08
N LEU A 90 10.37 9.31 -7.66
CA LEU A 90 11.77 9.47 -7.26
C LEU A 90 12.64 9.94 -8.44
N SER A 91 13.64 10.76 -8.14
CA SER A 91 14.66 11.12 -9.11
C SER A 91 15.49 9.90 -9.49
N ALA A 92 15.64 9.65 -10.79
CA ALA A 92 16.49 8.59 -11.32
C ALA A 92 17.84 9.20 -11.72
N VAL A 93 18.92 8.66 -11.18
CA VAL A 93 20.29 9.14 -11.41
C VAL A 93 21.14 7.96 -11.87
N ALA A 94 21.98 8.14 -12.88
CA ALA A 94 22.92 7.12 -13.30
C ALA A 94 24.00 6.88 -12.23
N SER A 95 24.66 5.72 -12.27
CA SER A 95 25.74 5.37 -11.35
C SER A 95 26.97 6.30 -11.40
N ASP A 96 27.09 7.16 -12.41
CA ASP A 96 28.12 8.20 -12.53
C ASP A 96 27.64 9.62 -12.17
N GLY A 97 26.39 9.75 -11.73
CA GLY A 97 25.79 11.01 -11.30
C GLY A 97 24.99 11.76 -12.36
N GLU A 98 24.84 11.23 -13.58
CA GLU A 98 23.97 11.84 -14.60
C GLU A 98 22.49 11.83 -14.16
N GLU A 99 21.82 12.97 -14.15
CA GLU A 99 20.37 13.02 -13.90
C GLU A 99 19.61 12.48 -15.11
N LEU A 100 18.87 11.39 -14.90
CA LEU A 100 18.11 10.73 -15.97
C LEU A 100 16.68 11.26 -16.06
N GLY A 101 16.14 11.74 -14.93
CA GLY A 101 14.77 12.22 -14.82
C GLY A 101 14.11 11.66 -13.57
N HIS A 102 12.93 11.06 -13.72
CA HIS A 102 12.18 10.50 -12.59
C HIS A 102 11.43 9.22 -12.97
N VAL A 103 11.06 8.43 -11.97
CA VAL A 103 10.19 7.26 -12.17
C VAL A 103 8.77 7.74 -12.45
N ALA A 104 8.29 7.51 -13.67
CA ALA A 104 6.93 7.87 -14.07
C ALA A 104 5.92 6.78 -13.70
N LEU A 105 6.32 5.51 -13.81
CA LEU A 105 5.43 4.37 -13.61
C LEU A 105 6.20 3.10 -13.25
N ILE A 106 5.49 2.12 -12.69
CA ILE A 106 5.98 0.77 -12.45
C ILE A 106 4.97 -0.21 -13.03
N GLU A 107 5.41 -1.09 -13.92
CA GLU A 107 4.60 -2.18 -14.46
C GLU A 107 5.20 -3.53 -14.06
N ASN A 108 4.34 -4.52 -13.83
CA ASN A 108 4.75 -5.90 -13.62
C ASN A 108 4.13 -6.80 -14.70
N PHE A 109 4.97 -7.30 -15.60
CA PHE A 109 4.55 -8.18 -16.70
C PHE A 109 4.68 -9.67 -16.36
N GLY A 110 4.76 -10.02 -15.07
CA GLY A 110 4.89 -11.40 -14.58
C GLY A 110 6.32 -11.89 -14.39
N ALA A 111 7.34 -11.07 -14.68
CA ALA A 111 8.76 -11.38 -14.48
C ALA A 111 9.45 -10.45 -13.46
N GLY A 112 8.66 -9.72 -12.67
CA GLY A 112 9.12 -8.66 -11.78
C GLY A 112 8.73 -7.27 -12.27
N ASP A 113 9.03 -6.28 -11.45
CA ASP A 113 8.67 -4.90 -11.70
C ASP A 113 9.67 -4.25 -12.68
N VAL A 114 9.12 -3.39 -13.55
CA VAL A 114 9.84 -2.60 -14.54
C VAL A 114 9.47 -1.14 -14.34
N LEU A 115 10.49 -0.31 -14.11
CA LEU A 115 10.35 1.13 -13.95
C LEU A 115 10.34 1.79 -15.33
N GLU A 116 9.37 2.67 -15.58
CA GLU A 116 9.47 3.65 -16.67
C GLU A 116 10.12 4.93 -16.15
N ILE A 117 11.32 5.24 -16.64
CA ILE A 117 12.02 6.49 -16.32
C ILE A 117 11.70 7.52 -17.40
N GLU A 118 11.08 8.64 -17.00
CA GLU A 118 10.80 9.77 -17.89
C GLU A 118 11.90 10.82 -17.80
N ARG A 119 12.52 11.08 -18.94
CA ARG A 119 13.57 12.10 -19.12
C ARG A 119 12.96 13.51 -19.15
N PRO A 120 13.75 14.56 -18.90
CA PRO A 120 13.28 15.95 -19.01
C PRO A 120 12.70 16.34 -20.38
N ASP A 121 13.05 15.62 -21.44
CA ASP A 121 12.52 15.81 -22.80
C ASP A 121 11.22 15.02 -23.09
N GLY A 122 10.67 14.34 -22.08
CA GLY A 122 9.46 13.54 -22.16
C GLY A 122 9.64 12.13 -22.74
N ARG A 123 10.84 11.76 -23.19
CA ARG A 123 11.11 10.38 -23.63
C ARG A 123 11.19 9.46 -22.43
N ARG A 124 10.75 8.22 -22.61
CA ARG A 124 10.79 7.19 -21.57
C ARG A 124 11.62 6.00 -21.97
N PHE A 125 12.23 5.36 -20.97
CA PHE A 125 12.90 4.07 -21.12
C PHE A 125 12.60 3.18 -19.91
N MET A 126 12.73 1.87 -20.12
CA MET A 126 12.40 0.86 -19.12
C MET A 126 13.65 0.35 -18.41
N VAL A 127 13.57 0.21 -17.09
CA VAL A 127 14.63 -0.32 -16.24
C VAL A 127 14.03 -1.42 -15.34
N PRO A 128 14.57 -2.64 -15.32
CA PRO A 128 14.06 -3.67 -14.41
C PRO A 128 14.39 -3.31 -12.95
N MET A 129 13.45 -3.47 -12.03
CA MET A 129 13.68 -3.18 -10.61
C MET A 129 14.30 -4.39 -9.91
N ASN A 130 15.61 -4.55 -10.09
CA ASN A 130 16.43 -5.57 -9.44
C ASN A 130 17.81 -5.01 -9.06
N ALA A 131 18.54 -5.72 -8.22
CA ALA A 131 19.82 -5.26 -7.68
C ALA A 131 20.93 -5.00 -8.73
N GLN A 132 20.81 -5.52 -9.95
CA GLN A 132 21.79 -5.25 -11.02
C GLN A 132 21.54 -3.92 -11.72
N ALA A 133 20.26 -3.59 -11.96
CA ALA A 133 19.87 -2.39 -12.67
C ALA A 133 19.61 -1.20 -11.73
N VAL A 134 19.11 -1.48 -10.53
CA VAL A 134 18.85 -0.50 -9.47
C VAL A 134 19.53 -0.98 -8.18
N PRO A 135 20.85 -0.75 -8.04
CA PRO A 135 21.61 -1.25 -6.89
C PRO A 135 21.27 -0.56 -5.58
N GLU A 136 20.83 0.70 -5.61
CA GLU A 136 20.50 1.48 -4.42
C GLU A 136 19.40 2.51 -4.69
N TRP A 137 18.59 2.78 -3.66
CA TRP A 137 17.60 3.84 -3.64
C TRP A 137 17.31 4.29 -2.20
N ASP A 138 16.81 5.51 -2.06
CA ASP A 138 16.36 6.10 -0.79
C ASP A 138 15.03 6.85 -1.00
N GLN A 139 14.64 7.69 -0.04
CA GLN A 139 13.39 8.45 -0.09
C GLN A 139 13.38 9.59 -1.11
N ASN A 140 14.53 9.90 -1.72
CA ASN A 140 14.72 11.06 -2.58
C ASN A 140 15.09 10.64 -4.01
N ARG A 141 15.84 9.53 -4.17
CA ARG A 141 16.36 9.09 -5.46
C ARG A 141 16.59 7.59 -5.55
N LEU A 142 16.70 7.09 -6.78
CA LEU A 142 17.24 5.78 -7.08
C LEU A 142 18.41 5.88 -8.06
N ILE A 143 19.34 4.95 -7.94
CA ILE A 143 20.49 4.84 -8.83
C ILE A 143 20.23 3.79 -9.89
N VAL A 144 20.47 4.14 -11.15
CA VAL A 144 20.37 3.23 -12.30
C VAL A 144 21.76 2.90 -12.81
N ASP A 145 22.07 1.62 -12.95
CA ASP A 145 23.30 1.19 -13.59
C ASP A 145 23.31 1.54 -15.09
N ARG A 146 24.44 2.10 -15.58
CA ARG A 146 24.58 2.54 -16.97
C ARG A 146 24.27 1.47 -18.01
N ALA A 147 24.48 0.19 -17.70
CA ALA A 147 24.20 -0.90 -18.64
C ALA A 147 22.71 -1.01 -19.00
N PHE A 148 21.82 -0.38 -18.21
CA PHE A 148 20.37 -0.43 -18.36
C PHE A 148 19.76 0.91 -18.81
N ILE A 149 20.59 1.88 -19.19
CA ILE A 149 20.14 3.19 -19.66
C ILE A 149 20.12 3.20 -21.20
N ALA A 150 18.98 3.61 -21.78
CA ALA A 150 18.78 3.73 -23.22
C ALA A 150 18.76 5.19 -23.70
#